data_AF-A0A9P1JZV7-F1
#
_entry.id   AF-A0A9P1JZV7-F1
#
_cell.length_a   1.000
_cell.length_b   1.000
_cell.length_c   1.000
_cell.angle_alpha   90.00
_cell.angle_beta   90.00
_cell.angle_gamma   90.00
#
_symmetry.space_group_name_H-M   'P 1'
#
loop_
_entity.id
_entity.type
_entity.pdbx_description
1 polymer ?
#
loop_
_entity_poly.entity_id
_entity_poly.type
_entity_poly.pdbx_seq_one_letter_code
_entity_poly.pdbx_strand_id
1 'polypeptide(L)'
;MTTPSWPFGDLQRGAYGVILADPPWKFRTWSAKGDGKPCPYPTMSIGEIAALPVADLAARDCLLVMWTTAPFLALSLDVLRAWGFRYSTAGSWAKLDGEGQPAKGTGYYWRSSSEPWLVGVKGQPGRVRGVAIPNSIIAERREHSRKPDRLHADLERMYPAARKCELFARAAREGWDAWGNEVGKFAAAPAPTLPLVAAE
;
A
#
# COMPACT_ATOMS: atom_id res chain seq x y z
N MET A 1 -8.76 -8.77 -32.14
CA MET A 1 -8.67 -7.97 -30.90
C MET A 1 -7.39 -8.38 -30.20
N THR A 2 -6.36 -7.53 -30.19
CA THR A 2 -5.10 -7.81 -29.49
C THR A 2 -5.37 -7.81 -27.99
N THR A 3 -5.16 -8.94 -27.31
CA THR A 3 -5.15 -8.96 -25.85
C THR A 3 -4.17 -7.90 -25.37
N PRO A 4 -4.56 -6.94 -24.52
CA PRO A 4 -3.62 -5.96 -24.01
C PRO A 4 -2.45 -6.69 -23.37
N SER A 5 -1.23 -6.28 -23.71
CA SER A 5 0.00 -6.85 -23.15
C SER A 5 -0.05 -6.75 -21.62
N TRP A 6 0.39 -7.81 -20.95
CA TRP A 6 0.43 -7.87 -19.49
C TRP A 6 1.23 -6.69 -18.89
N PRO A 7 0.62 -5.83 -18.06
CA PRO A 7 1.26 -4.58 -17.64
C PRO A 7 2.24 -4.75 -16.47
N PHE A 8 2.23 -5.90 -15.79
CA PHE A 8 2.99 -6.12 -14.55
C PHE A 8 4.38 -6.75 -14.77
N GLY A 9 4.94 -6.66 -15.98
CA GLY A 9 6.26 -7.20 -16.29
C GLY A 9 6.36 -8.69 -15.95
N ASP A 10 7.31 -9.04 -15.10
CA ASP A 10 7.60 -10.44 -14.71
C ASP A 10 6.70 -10.98 -13.59
N LEU A 11 5.77 -10.18 -13.06
CA LEU A 11 4.84 -10.68 -12.04
C LEU A 11 3.94 -11.78 -12.61
N GLN A 12 3.78 -12.86 -11.85
CA GLN A 12 3.05 -14.04 -12.30
C GLN A 12 1.54 -13.90 -12.07
N ARG A 13 0.75 -14.25 -13.08
CA ARG A 13 -0.72 -14.34 -12.97
C ARG A 13 -1.14 -15.41 -11.97
N GLY A 14 -2.14 -15.10 -11.14
CA GLY A 14 -2.80 -16.03 -10.22
C GLY A 14 -1.91 -16.58 -9.09
N ALA A 15 -0.78 -15.93 -8.81
CA ALA A 15 0.25 -16.50 -7.93
C ALA A 15 0.27 -15.91 -6.51
N TYR A 16 -0.32 -14.74 -6.30
CA TYR A 16 -0.09 -13.96 -5.08
C TYR A 16 -1.19 -14.16 -4.04
N GLY A 17 -0.82 -14.61 -2.86
CA GLY A 17 -1.71 -14.70 -1.69
C GLY A 17 -1.79 -13.38 -0.91
N VAL A 18 -0.80 -12.50 -1.08
CA VAL A 18 -0.80 -11.14 -0.53
C VAL A 18 -0.35 -10.15 -1.60
N ILE A 19 -1.10 -9.06 -1.76
CA ILE A 19 -0.77 -7.93 -2.60
C ILE A 19 -0.74 -6.68 -1.73
N LEU A 20 0.37 -5.95 -1.72
CA LEU A 20 0.46 -4.61 -1.14
C LEU A 20 0.49 -3.59 -2.29
N ALA A 21 -0.29 -2.52 -2.21
CA ALA A 21 -0.31 -1.48 -3.24
C ALA A 21 -0.22 -0.08 -2.62
N ASP A 22 0.57 0.80 -3.24
CA ASP A 22 0.61 2.24 -2.93
C ASP A 22 0.37 3.08 -4.20
N PRO A 23 -0.89 3.16 -4.70
CA PRO A 23 -1.16 3.76 -6.00
C PRO A 23 -0.74 5.24 -6.08
N PRO A 24 -0.21 5.71 -7.22
CA PRO A 24 0.31 7.05 -7.37
C PRO A 24 -0.84 8.02 -7.72
N TRP A 25 -1.70 8.30 -6.75
CA TRP A 25 -2.91 9.12 -6.92
C TRP A 25 -2.60 10.49 -7.53
N LYS A 26 -3.27 10.84 -8.64
CA LYS A 26 -3.18 12.20 -9.22
C LYS A 26 -4.05 13.19 -8.45
N PHE A 27 -3.43 13.95 -7.56
CA PHE A 27 -4.09 15.04 -6.83
C PHE A 27 -4.43 16.21 -7.75
N ARG A 28 -5.58 16.87 -7.50
CA ARG A 28 -5.84 18.23 -7.99
C ARG A 28 -5.30 19.22 -6.97
N THR A 29 -4.44 20.14 -7.40
CA THR A 29 -3.96 21.25 -6.56
C THR A 29 -4.84 22.48 -6.79
N TRP A 30 -5.15 23.20 -5.72
CA TRP A 30 -6.07 24.36 -5.74
C TRP A 30 -5.43 25.66 -5.24
N SER A 31 -4.17 25.62 -4.80
CA SER A 31 -3.47 26.80 -4.27
C SER A 31 -2.45 27.32 -5.28
N ALA A 32 -2.28 28.64 -5.41
CA ALA A 32 -1.28 29.23 -6.30
C ALA A 32 0.17 28.73 -6.03
N LYS A 33 0.48 28.28 -4.79
CA LYS A 33 1.78 27.68 -4.43
C LYS A 33 1.94 26.22 -4.87
N GLY A 34 0.84 25.51 -5.12
CA GLY A 34 0.80 24.12 -5.57
C GLY A 34 0.27 23.93 -6.99
N ASP A 35 -0.34 24.96 -7.57
CA ASP A 35 -0.77 25.00 -8.96
C ASP A 35 0.48 24.94 -9.86
N GLY A 36 0.45 24.04 -10.83
CA GLY A 36 1.58 23.80 -11.73
C GLY A 36 2.84 23.14 -11.12
N LYS A 37 2.89 22.80 -9.82
CA LYS A 37 4.02 22.01 -9.27
C LYS A 37 3.82 20.53 -9.56
N PRO A 38 4.60 19.92 -10.47
CA PRO A 38 4.46 18.51 -10.78
C PRO A 38 4.80 17.66 -9.57
N CYS A 39 4.06 16.56 -9.38
CA CYS A 39 4.52 15.51 -8.47
C CYS A 39 5.90 15.03 -8.96
N PRO A 40 6.87 14.77 -8.06
CA PRO A 40 8.22 14.38 -8.46
C PRO A 40 8.30 12.96 -9.08
N TYR A 41 7.15 12.32 -9.29
CA TYR A 41 6.98 11.00 -9.89
C TYR A 41 5.71 10.98 -10.75
N PRO A 42 5.63 10.10 -11.77
CA PRO A 42 4.41 9.92 -12.57
C PRO A 42 3.22 9.56 -11.68
N THR A 43 2.08 10.20 -11.94
CA THR A 43 0.80 9.92 -11.25
C THR A 43 -0.23 9.39 -12.22
N MET A 44 -1.20 8.64 -11.71
CA MET A 44 -2.28 8.05 -12.47
C MET A 44 -3.62 8.61 -12.01
N SER A 45 -4.53 8.78 -12.95
CA SER A 45 -5.95 9.02 -12.68
C SER A 45 -6.59 7.80 -12.02
N ILE A 46 -7.72 8.00 -11.35
CA ILE A 46 -8.49 6.90 -10.75
C ILE A 46 -8.91 5.87 -11.80
N GLY A 47 -9.28 6.31 -13.00
CA GLY A 47 -9.65 5.41 -14.08
C GLY A 47 -8.49 4.52 -14.52
N GLU A 48 -7.29 5.08 -14.67
CA GLU A 48 -6.08 4.30 -15.02
C GLU A 48 -5.71 3.31 -13.92
N ILE A 49 -5.80 3.70 -12.64
CA ILE A 49 -5.53 2.81 -11.51
C ILE A 49 -6.56 1.68 -11.47
N ALA A 50 -7.85 2.00 -11.57
CA ALA A 50 -8.94 1.02 -11.54
C ALA A 50 -8.90 0.04 -12.72
N ALA A 51 -8.38 0.47 -13.88
CA ALA A 51 -8.25 -0.37 -15.07
C ALA A 51 -7.10 -1.39 -15.00
N LEU A 52 -6.20 -1.30 -14.01
CA LEU A 52 -5.14 -2.28 -13.85
C LEU A 52 -5.72 -3.67 -13.53
N PRO A 53 -5.24 -4.74 -14.19
CA PRO A 53 -5.77 -6.09 -14.01
C PRO A 53 -5.23 -6.76 -12.73
N VAL A 54 -5.32 -6.09 -11.58
CA VAL A 54 -4.80 -6.60 -10.29
C VAL A 54 -5.48 -7.90 -9.86
N ALA A 55 -6.74 -8.10 -10.24
CA ALA A 55 -7.47 -9.35 -10.04
C ALA A 55 -6.76 -10.57 -10.63
N ASP A 56 -6.00 -10.38 -11.71
CA ASP A 56 -5.29 -11.43 -12.44
C ASP A 56 -3.96 -11.81 -11.77
N LEU A 57 -3.43 -10.99 -10.86
CA LEU A 57 -2.27 -11.33 -10.03
C LEU A 57 -2.68 -12.25 -8.86
N ALA A 58 -3.89 -12.02 -8.34
CA ALA A 58 -4.37 -12.66 -7.13
C ALA A 58 -4.60 -14.16 -7.32
N ALA A 59 -4.04 -14.96 -6.40
CA ALA A 59 -4.42 -16.36 -6.21
C ALA A 59 -5.92 -16.49 -5.88
N ARG A 60 -6.43 -17.73 -5.79
CA ARG A 60 -7.83 -18.02 -5.44
C ARG A 60 -8.25 -17.31 -4.15
N ASP A 61 -7.40 -17.43 -3.13
CA ASP A 61 -7.55 -16.80 -1.82
C ASP A 61 -6.43 -15.76 -1.68
N CYS A 62 -6.80 -14.48 -1.61
CA CYS A 62 -5.84 -13.38 -1.66
C CYS A 62 -6.27 -12.23 -0.75
N LEU A 63 -5.31 -11.70 -0.01
CA LEU A 63 -5.41 -10.44 0.72
C LEU A 63 -4.81 -9.33 -0.12
N LEU A 64 -5.54 -8.22 -0.29
CA LEU A 64 -4.99 -6.99 -0.82
C LEU A 64 -4.98 -5.92 0.26
N VAL A 65 -3.83 -5.29 0.48
CA VAL A 65 -3.69 -4.09 1.31
C VAL A 65 -3.33 -2.92 0.42
N MET A 66 -4.09 -1.83 0.49
CA MET A 66 -3.89 -0.64 -0.33
C MET A 66 -3.73 0.60 0.52
N TRP A 67 -2.56 1.23 0.43
CA TRP A 67 -2.38 2.58 0.95
C TRP A 67 -3.26 3.57 0.18
N THR A 68 -3.82 4.52 0.91
CA THR A 68 -4.58 5.62 0.35
C THR A 68 -4.29 6.88 1.15
N THR A 69 -4.85 8.00 0.72
CA THR A 69 -4.87 9.23 1.51
C THR A 69 -6.30 9.57 1.87
N ALA A 70 -6.51 10.36 2.92
CA ALA A 70 -7.85 10.74 3.38
C ALA A 70 -8.74 11.32 2.26
N PRO A 71 -8.23 12.17 1.33
CA PRO A 71 -9.03 12.69 0.22
C PRO A 71 -9.46 11.64 -0.81
N PHE A 72 -8.66 10.58 -0.97
CA PHE A 72 -8.94 9.51 -1.93
C PHE A 72 -9.68 8.33 -1.31
N LEU A 73 -9.91 8.32 0.01
CA LEU A 73 -10.46 7.17 0.73
C LEU A 73 -11.73 6.56 0.08
N ALA A 74 -12.69 7.40 -0.30
CA ALA A 74 -13.92 6.94 -0.95
C ALA A 74 -13.65 6.32 -2.33
N LEU A 75 -12.82 6.97 -3.15
CA LEU A 75 -12.44 6.51 -4.49
C LEU A 75 -11.59 5.23 -4.43
N SER A 76 -10.78 5.08 -3.39
CA SER A 76 -9.98 3.89 -3.14
C SER A 76 -10.84 2.66 -2.87
N LEU A 77 -12.04 2.83 -2.28
CA LEU A 77 -12.99 1.72 -2.16
C LEU A 77 -13.56 1.29 -3.53
N ASP A 78 -13.74 2.23 -4.47
CA ASP A 78 -14.13 1.90 -5.85
C ASP A 78 -13.02 1.16 -6.58
N VAL A 79 -11.76 1.61 -6.44
CA VAL A 79 -10.59 0.92 -7.02
C VAL A 79 -10.48 -0.50 -6.47
N LEU A 80 -10.65 -0.69 -5.16
CA LEU A 80 -10.62 -2.00 -4.52
C LEU A 80 -11.65 -2.96 -5.14
N ARG A 81 -12.88 -2.45 -5.38
CA ARG A 81 -13.96 -3.20 -6.04
C ARG A 81 -13.64 -3.49 -7.51
N ALA A 82 -13.11 -2.51 -8.25
CA ALA A 82 -12.72 -2.67 -9.65
C ALA A 82 -11.64 -3.75 -9.81
N TRP A 83 -10.73 -3.87 -8.85
CA TRP A 83 -9.73 -4.94 -8.79
C TRP A 83 -10.28 -6.29 -8.32
N GLY A 84 -11.58 -6.42 -8.10
CA GLY A 84 -12.23 -7.68 -7.75
C GLY A 84 -12.10 -8.08 -6.28
N PHE A 85 -11.78 -7.15 -5.38
CA PHE A 85 -11.68 -7.41 -3.94
C PHE A 85 -12.89 -6.85 -3.19
N ARG A 86 -13.38 -7.63 -2.23
CA ARG A 86 -14.39 -7.17 -1.27
C ARG A 86 -13.70 -6.48 -0.10
N TYR A 87 -14.12 -5.26 0.22
CA TYR A 87 -13.64 -4.55 1.41
C TYR A 87 -13.90 -5.37 2.69
N SER A 88 -12.90 -5.44 3.57
CA SER A 88 -12.99 -6.14 4.86
C SER A 88 -12.78 -5.20 6.03
N THR A 89 -11.67 -4.45 6.05
CA THR A 89 -11.31 -3.57 7.17
C THR A 89 -10.34 -2.50 6.68
N ALA A 90 -10.01 -1.55 7.56
CA ALA A 90 -9.02 -0.53 7.31
C ALA A 90 -8.15 -0.34 8.55
N GLY A 91 -7.03 0.32 8.34
CA GLY A 91 -6.18 0.81 9.41
C GLY A 91 -5.54 2.14 9.03
N SER A 92 -4.66 2.63 9.89
CA SER A 92 -4.06 3.94 9.71
C SER A 92 -2.66 3.99 10.28
N TRP A 93 -1.78 4.69 9.57
CA TRP A 93 -0.51 5.16 10.10
C TRP A 93 -0.68 6.56 10.68
N ALA A 94 -0.59 6.70 12.01
CA ALA A 94 -0.40 7.97 12.70
C ALA A 94 1.07 8.41 12.57
N LYS A 95 1.29 9.53 11.88
CA LYS A 95 2.61 10.07 11.58
C LYS A 95 3.07 10.93 12.74
N LEU A 96 4.27 10.65 13.24
CA LEU A 96 4.94 11.50 14.21
C LEU A 96 5.95 12.44 13.52
N ASP A 97 6.17 13.62 14.09
CA ASP A 97 7.33 14.47 13.81
C ASP A 97 8.54 14.03 14.64
N GLY A 98 9.67 14.74 14.53
CA GLY A 98 10.92 14.38 15.19
C GLY A 98 10.87 14.55 16.72
N GLU A 99 9.80 15.14 17.23
CA GLU A 99 9.53 15.36 18.64
C GLU A 99 8.45 14.38 19.17
N GLY A 100 8.04 13.41 18.36
CA GLY A 100 7.02 12.42 18.73
C GLY A 100 5.60 12.96 18.77
N GLN A 101 5.35 14.16 18.23
CA GLN A 101 4.02 14.78 18.15
C GLN A 101 3.35 14.47 16.80
N PRO A 102 2.02 14.61 16.67
CA PRO A 102 1.34 14.40 15.39
C PRO A 102 1.89 15.30 14.27
N ALA A 103 2.46 14.69 13.23
CA ALA A 103 3.06 15.41 12.12
C ALA A 103 2.01 16.26 11.37
N LYS A 104 2.38 17.49 11.00
CA LYS A 104 1.46 18.43 10.31
C LYS A 104 1.61 18.36 8.79
N GLY A 105 1.04 17.32 8.15
CA GLY A 105 1.00 17.16 6.70
C GLY A 105 0.01 18.09 5.97
N THR A 106 0.01 18.04 4.65
CA THR A 106 -0.98 18.74 3.81
C THR A 106 -2.41 18.31 4.16
N GLY A 107 -3.40 19.12 3.81
CA GLY A 107 -4.79 18.79 4.08
C GLY A 107 -5.74 19.89 3.65
N TYR A 108 -7.04 19.57 3.65
CA TYR A 108 -8.12 20.47 3.26
C TYR A 108 -8.73 21.10 4.52
N TYR A 109 -9.85 20.56 5.01
CA TYR A 109 -10.49 21.02 6.25
C TYR A 109 -9.63 20.79 7.50
N TRP A 110 -8.80 19.73 7.50
CA TRP A 110 -7.89 19.38 8.58
C TRP A 110 -6.49 19.15 8.03
N ARG A 111 -5.46 19.39 8.84
CA ARG A 111 -4.08 18.99 8.52
C ARG A 111 -3.96 17.47 8.66
N SER A 112 -3.50 16.77 7.63
CA SER A 112 -3.36 15.32 7.70
C SER A 112 -2.13 14.93 8.53
N SER A 113 -2.37 14.30 9.68
CA SER A 113 -1.37 13.65 10.51
C SER A 113 -1.39 12.12 10.39
N SER A 114 -2.22 11.58 9.50
CA SER A 114 -2.32 10.15 9.28
C SER A 114 -2.49 9.76 7.81
N GLU A 115 -2.13 8.51 7.49
CA GLU A 115 -2.39 7.88 6.20
C GLU A 115 -3.17 6.56 6.38
N PRO A 116 -4.39 6.45 5.82
CA PRO A 116 -5.16 5.22 5.88
C PRO A 116 -4.65 4.16 4.90
N TRP A 117 -4.92 2.91 5.24
CA TRP A 117 -4.83 1.77 4.33
C TRP A 117 -6.10 0.93 4.41
N LEU A 118 -6.47 0.34 3.28
CA LEU A 118 -7.64 -0.50 3.13
C LEU A 118 -7.23 -1.95 2.98
N VAL A 119 -8.06 -2.86 3.49
CA VAL A 119 -7.93 -4.31 3.29
C VAL A 119 -9.09 -4.81 2.46
N GLY A 120 -8.77 -5.42 1.33
CA GLY A 120 -9.68 -6.20 0.52
C GLY A 120 -9.35 -7.69 0.56
N VAL A 121 -10.38 -8.51 0.35
CA VAL A 121 -10.26 -9.97 0.28
C VAL A 121 -10.88 -10.49 -1.01
N LYS A 122 -10.19 -11.46 -1.62
CA LYS A 122 -10.70 -12.34 -2.68
C LYS A 122 -10.68 -13.77 -2.16
N GLY A 123 -11.79 -14.49 -2.31
CA GLY A 123 -11.95 -15.80 -1.67
C GLY A 123 -11.94 -15.72 -0.15
N GLN A 124 -11.23 -16.66 0.49
CA GLN A 124 -11.09 -16.77 1.94
C GLN A 124 -9.59 -16.85 2.32
N PRO A 125 -8.85 -15.73 2.27
CA PRO A 125 -7.47 -15.70 2.73
C PRO A 125 -7.47 -15.95 4.25
N GLY A 126 -7.21 -17.20 4.64
CA GLY A 126 -7.08 -17.57 6.04
C GLY A 126 -5.93 -16.81 6.70
N ARG A 127 -5.97 -16.64 8.01
CA ARG A 127 -4.88 -16.01 8.79
C ARG A 127 -4.20 -17.02 9.69
N VAL A 128 -2.91 -16.83 9.97
CA VAL A 128 -2.23 -17.58 11.03
C VAL A 128 -2.95 -17.35 12.36
N ARG A 129 -3.30 -18.43 13.06
CA ARG A 129 -3.94 -18.36 14.38
C ARG A 129 -2.95 -17.78 15.40
N GLY A 130 -3.46 -17.02 16.37
CA GLY A 130 -2.63 -16.42 17.44
C GLY A 130 -1.90 -15.13 17.05
N VAL A 131 -2.01 -14.67 15.79
CA VAL A 131 -1.47 -13.37 15.37
C VAL A 131 -2.54 -12.29 15.57
N ALA A 132 -2.34 -11.45 16.59
CA ALA A 132 -3.18 -10.28 16.88
C ALA A 132 -2.38 -8.99 16.65
N ILE A 133 -2.63 -8.33 15.52
CA ILE A 133 -1.93 -7.10 15.12
C ILE A 133 -2.94 -5.95 15.11
N PRO A 134 -2.70 -4.86 15.86
CA PRO A 134 -3.53 -3.66 15.79
C PRO A 134 -3.53 -3.07 14.38
N ASN A 135 -4.67 -2.53 13.94
CA ASN A 135 -4.78 -1.81 12.67
C ASN A 135 -4.26 -0.36 12.76
N SER A 136 -3.47 -0.04 13.77
CA SER A 136 -2.82 1.25 13.96
C SER A 136 -1.30 1.10 13.90
N ILE A 137 -0.66 1.93 13.08
CA ILE A 137 0.79 2.08 13.05
C ILE A 137 1.08 3.48 13.61
N ILE A 138 1.93 3.57 14.62
CA ILE A 138 2.45 4.84 15.13
C ILE A 138 3.94 4.86 14.78
N ALA A 139 4.34 5.76 13.90
CA ALA A 139 5.74 5.85 13.46
C ALA A 139 6.07 7.24 12.93
N GLU A 140 7.32 7.63 13.05
CA GLU A 140 7.83 8.90 12.52
C GLU A 140 7.75 8.95 10.98
N ARG A 141 7.45 10.14 10.47
CA ARG A 141 7.49 10.40 9.03
C ARG A 141 8.94 10.46 8.54
N ARG A 142 9.25 9.61 7.57
CA ARG A 142 10.56 9.56 6.90
C ARG A 142 10.55 10.37 5.59
N GLU A 143 11.37 9.99 4.62
CA GLU A 143 11.46 10.63 3.31
C GLU A 143 10.10 10.67 2.59
N HIS A 144 9.96 11.58 1.61
CA HIS A 144 8.68 11.88 0.97
C HIS A 144 7.98 10.62 0.41
N SER A 145 6.81 10.32 0.98
CA SER A 145 5.97 9.17 0.63
C SER A 145 6.64 7.79 0.85
N ARG A 146 7.65 7.70 1.73
CA ARG A 146 8.16 6.43 2.26
C ARG A 146 7.25 5.94 3.38
N LYS A 147 6.52 4.87 3.10
CA LYS A 147 5.62 4.20 4.06
C LYS A 147 6.43 3.51 5.17
N PRO A 148 5.86 3.26 6.36
CA PRO A 148 6.54 2.51 7.42
C PRO A 148 6.72 1.05 7.02
N ASP A 149 7.90 0.49 7.31
CA ASP A 149 8.25 -0.91 7.01
C ASP A 149 7.42 -1.92 7.82
N ARG A 150 6.74 -1.44 8.86
CA ARG A 150 5.92 -2.23 9.79
C ARG A 150 4.81 -3.00 9.07
N LEU A 151 4.17 -2.43 8.05
CA LEU A 151 3.08 -3.10 7.36
C LEU A 151 3.54 -4.35 6.62
N HIS A 152 4.73 -4.31 5.99
CA HIS A 152 5.35 -5.51 5.40
C HIS A 152 5.63 -6.58 6.45
N ALA A 153 6.23 -6.19 7.58
CA ALA A 153 6.55 -7.10 8.68
C ALA A 153 5.28 -7.78 9.23
N ASP A 154 4.20 -7.03 9.39
CA ASP A 154 2.92 -7.55 9.86
C ASP A 154 2.30 -8.53 8.85
N LEU A 155 2.38 -8.22 7.55
CA LEU A 155 1.91 -9.11 6.48
C LEU A 155 2.74 -10.40 6.37
N GLU A 156 4.05 -10.32 6.58
CA GLU A 156 4.94 -11.49 6.65
C GLU A 156 4.58 -12.40 7.82
N ARG A 157 4.25 -11.84 8.99
CA ARG A 157 3.80 -12.60 10.16
C ARG A 157 2.42 -13.22 9.96
N MET A 158 1.49 -12.50 9.33
CA MET A 158 0.14 -12.99 9.09
C MET A 158 0.07 -14.06 7.99
N TYR A 159 0.96 -13.99 6.99
CA TYR A 159 0.97 -14.85 5.80
C TYR A 159 2.39 -15.31 5.45
N PRO A 160 3.07 -16.08 6.32
CA PRO A 160 4.48 -16.43 6.13
C PRO A 160 4.71 -17.24 4.84
N ALA A 161 3.83 -18.20 4.54
CA ALA A 161 3.94 -19.08 3.37
C ALA A 161 3.37 -18.48 2.07
N ALA A 162 2.68 -17.34 2.11
CA ALA A 162 2.11 -16.76 0.90
C ALA A 162 3.22 -16.14 0.03
N ARG A 163 3.11 -16.30 -1.29
CA ARG A 163 3.85 -15.45 -2.23
C ARG A 163 3.25 -14.04 -2.21
N LYS A 164 4.11 -13.03 -2.20
CA LYS A 164 3.75 -11.64 -1.95
C LYS A 164 4.26 -10.77 -3.09
N CYS A 165 3.48 -9.76 -3.48
CA CYS A 165 3.98 -8.70 -4.34
C CYS A 165 3.61 -7.31 -3.83
N GLU A 166 4.45 -6.34 -4.18
CA GLU A 166 4.22 -4.92 -3.95
C GLU A 166 4.05 -4.20 -5.30
N LEU A 167 2.90 -3.55 -5.47
CA LEU A 167 2.58 -2.72 -6.62
C LEU A 167 2.88 -1.25 -6.29
N PHE A 168 3.49 -0.57 -7.25
CA PHE A 168 4.05 0.78 -7.12
C PHE A 168 5.19 0.87 -6.09
N ALA A 169 5.95 -0.22 -5.97
CA ALA A 169 7.05 -0.33 -5.02
C ALA A 169 8.16 0.70 -5.30
N ARG A 170 8.75 1.21 -4.21
CA ARG A 170 9.87 2.17 -4.23
C ARG A 170 11.20 1.57 -3.72
N ALA A 171 11.15 0.33 -3.26
CA ALA A 171 12.28 -0.40 -2.75
C ALA A 171 12.07 -1.88 -3.05
N ALA A 172 13.15 -2.59 -3.38
CA ALA A 172 13.14 -4.04 -3.35
C ALA A 172 13.11 -4.52 -1.89
N ARG A 173 12.44 -5.66 -1.65
CA ARG A 173 12.39 -6.31 -0.36
C ARG A 173 12.49 -7.82 -0.55
N GLU A 174 13.33 -8.46 0.25
CA GLU A 174 13.47 -9.90 0.24
C GLU A 174 12.12 -10.59 0.53
N GLY A 175 11.78 -11.62 -0.26
CA GLY A 175 10.50 -12.32 -0.14
C GLY A 175 9.29 -11.61 -0.76
N TRP A 176 9.50 -10.48 -1.44
CA TRP A 176 8.46 -9.75 -2.17
C TRP A 176 8.86 -9.55 -3.63
N ASP A 177 7.97 -9.94 -4.54
CA ASP A 177 8.08 -9.50 -5.93
C ASP A 177 7.64 -8.03 -6.01
N ALA A 178 8.30 -7.22 -6.84
CA ALA A 178 8.04 -5.78 -6.90
C ALA A 178 7.70 -5.34 -8.32
N TRP A 179 6.70 -4.46 -8.45
CA TRP A 179 6.40 -3.75 -9.69
C TRP A 179 6.28 -2.25 -9.39
N GLY A 180 7.03 -1.42 -10.10
CA GLY A 180 7.01 0.03 -9.93
C GLY A 180 8.11 0.73 -10.71
N ASN A 181 7.92 2.02 -10.97
CA ASN A 181 8.90 2.83 -11.71
C ASN A 181 10.10 3.27 -10.85
N GLU A 182 10.06 2.97 -9.55
CA GLU A 182 11.03 3.47 -8.55
C GLU A 182 11.60 2.36 -7.66
N VAL A 183 11.59 1.08 -8.08
CA VAL A 183 11.95 -0.08 -7.24
C VAL A 183 13.38 0.00 -6.63
N GLY A 184 14.28 0.82 -7.19
CA GLY A 184 15.63 1.07 -6.64
C GLY A 184 15.82 2.40 -5.90
N LYS A 185 14.74 3.16 -5.60
CA LYS A 185 14.85 4.51 -5.02
C LYS A 185 15.36 4.52 -3.59
N PHE A 186 15.06 3.48 -2.83
CA PHE A 186 15.62 3.27 -1.51
C PHE A 186 16.46 1.99 -1.51
N ALA A 187 17.51 1.96 -0.67
CA ALA A 187 18.27 0.74 -0.43
C ALA A 187 17.32 -0.40 -0.03
N ALA A 188 17.65 -1.63 -0.44
CA ALA A 188 16.88 -2.81 -0.05
C ALA A 188 16.69 -2.78 1.47
N ALA A 189 15.43 -2.75 1.90
CA ALA A 189 15.15 -2.77 3.33
C ALA A 189 15.60 -4.13 3.85
N PRO A 190 16.50 -4.20 4.86
CA PRO A 190 16.81 -5.47 5.50
C PRO A 190 15.51 -6.06 6.06
N ALA A 191 15.45 -7.39 6.15
CA ALA A 191 14.35 -8.07 6.82
C ALA A 191 14.11 -7.39 8.19
N PRO A 192 12.87 -7.05 8.55
CA PRO A 192 12.60 -6.30 9.75
C PRO A 192 13.11 -7.10 10.96
N THR A 193 14.01 -6.51 11.75
CA THR A 193 14.32 -7.01 13.08
C THR A 193 13.08 -6.77 13.93
N LEU A 194 12.22 -7.79 14.04
CA LEU A 194 11.08 -7.73 14.93
C LEU A 194 11.61 -7.62 16.37
N PRO A 195 11.26 -6.57 17.15
CA PRO A 195 11.38 -6.71 18.59
C PRO A 195 10.46 -7.87 18.98
N LEU A 196 11.02 -8.85 19.71
CA LEU A 196 10.21 -9.79 20.47
C LEU A 196 9.36 -8.93 21.41
N VAL A 197 8.10 -8.71 21.07
CA VAL A 197 7.15 -8.22 22.06
C VAL A 197 6.93 -9.43 22.96
N ALA A 198 7.47 -9.37 24.17
CA ALA A 198 7.16 -10.32 25.22
C ALA A 198 5.64 -10.38 25.34
N ALA A 199 5.09 -11.59 25.26
CA ALA A 199 3.71 -11.80 25.62
C ALA A 199 3.59 -11.51 27.13
N GLU A 200 2.84 -10.47 27.49
CA GLU A 200 2.20 -10.36 28.80
C GLU A 200 0.90 -11.17 28.80
#